data_AF-A0A2H5YQQ1-F1
#
_entry.id   AF-A0A2H5YQQ1-F1
#
_cell.length_a   1.000
_cell.length_b   1.000
_cell.length_c   1.000
_cell.angle_alpha   90.00
_cell.angle_beta   90.00
_cell.angle_gamma   90.00
#
_symmetry.space_group_name_H-M   'P 1'
#
loop_
_entity.id
_entity.type
_entity.pdbx_description
1 polymer ?
#
loop_
_entity_poly.entity_id
_entity_poly.type
_entity_poly.pdbx_seq_one_letter_code
_entity_poly.pdbx_strand_id
1 'polypeptide(L)'
;MKLTTIPVELIHLVTRYLEGTLTLDEFEHAFITSTWDSDRLSHGQTKSFIYDVEHALVEHRADLLSEEELRRELTSRIEQARMSMLDGADNRERRA
;
A
#
# COMPACT_ATOMS: atom_id res chain seq x y z
N MET A 1 12.99 8.04 16.08
CA MET A 1 13.11 8.14 14.61
C MET A 1 11.71 8.14 14.03
N LYS A 2 11.30 9.19 13.31
CA LYS A 2 10.04 9.18 12.56
C LYS A 2 10.26 8.35 11.31
N LEU A 3 9.55 7.22 11.18
CA LEU A 3 9.51 6.44 9.95
C LEU A 3 8.81 7.32 8.90
N THR A 4 9.60 7.92 8.00
CA THR A 4 9.11 8.78 6.92
C THR A 4 8.62 7.98 5.71
N THR A 5 8.32 6.71 5.90
CA THR A 5 8.13 5.73 4.82
C THR A 5 6.88 4.92 5.07
N ILE A 6 6.31 4.38 3.99
CA ILE A 6 5.21 3.42 4.10
C ILE A 6 5.67 2.23 4.96
N PRO A 7 4.88 1.79 5.96
CA PRO A 7 5.21 0.61 6.75
C PRO A 7 5.43 -0.61 5.86
N VAL A 8 6.51 -1.34 6.11
CA VAL A 8 6.90 -2.51 5.32
C VAL A 8 5.82 -3.58 5.38
N GLU A 9 5.09 -3.66 6.49
CA GLU A 9 4.00 -4.58 6.73
C GLU A 9 2.86 -4.39 5.73
N LEU A 10 2.53 -3.13 5.38
CA LEU A 10 1.49 -2.84 4.38
C LEU A 10 1.94 -3.24 2.98
N ILE A 11 3.22 -2.99 2.64
CA ILE A 11 3.81 -3.44 1.37
C ILE A 11 3.78 -4.97 1.28
N HIS A 12 4.10 -5.67 2.37
CA HIS A 12 4.06 -7.13 2.42
C HIS A 12 2.65 -7.69 2.27
N LEU A 13 1.62 -7.08 2.87
CA LEU A 13 0.23 -7.53 2.71
C LEU A 13 -0.21 -7.49 1.25
N VAL A 14 0.02 -6.36 0.58
CA VAL A 14 -0.31 -6.22 -0.85
C VAL A 14 0.52 -7.19 -1.70
N THR A 15 1.82 -7.35 -1.41
CA THR A 15 2.68 -8.28 -2.15
C THR A 15 2.20 -9.73 -2.02
N ARG A 16 1.81 -10.17 -0.81
CA ARG A 16 1.31 -11.54 -0.60
C ARG A 16 0.02 -11.82 -1.37
N TYR A 17 -0.87 -10.83 -1.51
CA TYR A 17 -2.05 -10.95 -2.38
C TYR A 17 -1.66 -11.06 -3.86
N LEU A 18 -0.75 -10.20 -4.32
CA LEU A 18 -0.24 -10.23 -5.71
C LEU A 18 0.51 -11.53 -6.04
N GLU A 19 1.13 -12.18 -5.07
CA GLU A 19 1.77 -13.48 -5.23
C GLU A 19 0.78 -14.66 -5.11
N GLY A 20 -0.49 -14.41 -4.76
CA GLY A 20 -1.50 -15.44 -4.56
C GLY A 20 -1.35 -16.23 -3.25
N THR A 21 -0.53 -15.73 -2.32
CA THR A 21 -0.36 -16.32 -0.97
C THR A 21 -1.51 -15.91 -0.04
N LEU A 22 -2.22 -14.85 -0.36
CA LEU A 22 -3.49 -14.46 0.25
C LEU A 22 -4.58 -14.46 -0.80
N THR A 23 -5.75 -14.97 -0.44
CA THR A 23 -6.99 -14.69 -1.19
C THR A 23 -7.36 -13.20 -1.07
N LEU A 24 -8.22 -12.72 -1.96
CA LEU A 24 -8.70 -11.34 -1.91
C LEU A 24 -9.38 -11.01 -0.56
N ASP A 25 -10.25 -11.90 -0.06
CA ASP A 25 -10.95 -11.68 1.21
C ASP A 25 -9.99 -11.63 2.41
N GLU A 26 -8.99 -12.51 2.45
CA GLU A 26 -7.97 -12.48 3.51
C GLU A 26 -7.11 -11.22 3.45
N PHE A 27 -6.74 -10.79 2.23
CA PHE A 27 -6.00 -9.56 2.01
C PHE A 27 -6.80 -8.34 2.48
N GLU A 28 -8.03 -8.19 2.02
CA GLU A 28 -8.90 -7.07 2.38
C GLU A 28 -9.09 -6.98 3.90
N HIS A 29 -9.40 -8.12 4.54
CA HIS A 29 -9.58 -8.17 5.98
C HIS A 29 -8.30 -7.77 6.75
N ALA A 30 -7.15 -8.32 6.34
CA ALA A 30 -5.87 -8.02 6.99
C ALA A 30 -5.43 -6.57 6.75
N PHE A 31 -5.68 -6.03 5.56
CA PHE A 31 -5.34 -4.65 5.21
C PHE A 31 -6.17 -3.66 6.03
N ILE A 32 -7.49 -3.78 6.02
CA ILE A 32 -8.40 -2.91 6.79
C ILE A 32 -8.08 -2.98 8.29
N THR A 33 -7.82 -4.17 8.83
CA THR A 33 -7.44 -4.33 10.24
C THR A 33 -6.14 -3.60 10.56
N SER A 34 -5.18 -3.62 9.64
CA SER A 34 -3.88 -2.95 9.80
C SER A 34 -3.96 -1.43 9.63
N THR A 35 -4.96 -0.93 8.90
CA THR A 35 -5.16 0.50 8.59
C THR A 35 -6.27 1.15 9.42
N TRP A 36 -6.99 0.40 10.25
CA TRP A 36 -8.11 0.89 11.07
C TRP A 36 -7.75 2.09 11.97
N ASP A 37 -6.51 2.14 12.47
CA ASP A 37 -5.98 3.25 13.28
C ASP A 37 -4.99 4.11 12.46
N SER A 38 -5.37 4.41 11.21
CA SER A 38 -4.54 5.17 10.25
C SER A 38 -4.26 6.61 10.71
N ASP A 39 -5.00 7.14 11.67
CA ASP A 39 -4.69 8.43 12.28
C ASP A 39 -3.41 8.41 13.13
N ARG A 40 -2.97 7.24 13.58
CA ARG A 40 -1.63 7.05 14.18
C ARG A 40 -0.55 6.85 13.14
N LEU A 41 -0.91 6.58 11.88
CA LEU A 41 0.00 6.52 10.74
C LEU A 41 0.26 7.96 10.26
N SER A 42 1.20 8.62 10.94
CA SER A 42 1.38 10.08 10.91
C SER A 42 2.01 10.67 9.64
N HIS A 43 2.13 9.91 8.54
CA HIS A 43 2.88 10.33 7.34
C HIS A 43 2.00 10.40 6.10
N GLY A 44 2.10 11.50 5.36
CA GLY A 44 1.29 11.77 4.17
C GLY A 44 1.43 10.69 3.08
N GLN A 45 2.64 10.16 2.87
CA GLN A 45 2.87 9.05 1.93
C GLN A 45 2.16 7.76 2.36
N THR A 46 2.19 7.43 3.66
CA THR A 46 1.47 6.29 4.21
C THR A 46 -0.04 6.46 4.04
N LYS A 47 -0.58 7.65 4.36
CA LYS A 47 -2.01 7.94 4.19
C LYS A 47 -2.45 7.85 2.73
N SER A 48 -1.66 8.40 1.81
CA SER A 48 -1.94 8.28 0.36
C SER A 48 -1.95 6.82 -0.07
N PHE A 49 -0.93 6.05 0.29
CA PHE A 49 -0.84 4.65 -0.07
C PHE A 49 -2.03 3.83 0.45
N ILE A 50 -2.45 4.06 1.70
CA ILE A 50 -3.63 3.42 2.29
C ILE A 50 -4.88 3.78 1.50
N TYR A 51 -5.10 5.07 1.27
CA TYR A 51 -6.25 5.56 0.52
C TYR A 51 -6.32 4.93 -0.88
N ASP A 52 -5.19 4.85 -1.57
CA ASP A 52 -5.11 4.31 -2.92
C ASP A 52 -5.47 2.82 -2.97
N VAL A 53 -5.00 2.04 -2.00
CA VAL A 53 -5.33 0.61 -1.89
C VAL A 53 -6.80 0.41 -1.49
N GLU A 54 -7.30 1.16 -0.51
CA GLU A 54 -8.70 1.10 -0.08
C GLU A 54 -9.65 1.50 -1.21
N HIS A 55 -9.29 2.53 -1.99
CA HIS A 55 -10.07 2.96 -3.14
C HIS A 55 -10.18 1.86 -4.19
N ALA A 56 -9.07 1.21 -4.56
CA ALA A 56 -9.09 0.12 -5.53
C ALA A 56 -9.93 -1.08 -5.05
N LEU A 57 -9.88 -1.39 -3.75
CA LEU A 57 -10.72 -2.43 -3.13
C LEU A 57 -12.22 -2.07 -3.23
N VAL A 58 -12.58 -0.81 -2.96
CA VAL A 58 -13.96 -0.33 -3.08
C VAL A 58 -14.44 -0.37 -4.53
N GLU A 59 -13.63 0.06 -5.50
CA GLU A 59 -13.97 -0.01 -6.91
C GLU A 59 -14.18 -1.45 -7.39
N HIS A 60 -13.35 -2.38 -6.92
CA HIS A 60 -13.56 -3.80 -7.19
C HIS A 60 -14.86 -4.33 -6.59
N ARG A 61 -15.16 -4.01 -5.31
CA ARG A 61 -16.42 -4.40 -4.65
C ARG A 61 -17.66 -3.78 -5.29
N ALA A 62 -17.50 -2.66 -5.99
CA ALA A 62 -18.55 -1.99 -6.76
C ALA A 62 -18.67 -2.52 -8.20
N ASP A 63 -17.97 -3.61 -8.55
CA ASP A 63 -17.90 -4.20 -9.89
C ASP A 63 -17.36 -3.22 -10.98
N LEU A 64 -16.64 -2.17 -10.56
CA LEU A 64 -15.99 -1.21 -11.47
C LEU A 64 -14.61 -1.69 -11.92
N LEU A 65 -13.97 -2.53 -11.13
CA LEU A 65 -12.73 -3.23 -11.48
C LEU A 65 -12.93 -4.73 -11.39
N SER A 66 -12.50 -5.46 -12.42
CA SER A 66 -12.27 -6.90 -12.30
C SER A 66 -11.11 -7.19 -11.33
N GLU A 67 -11.01 -8.42 -10.84
CA GLU A 67 -9.89 -8.82 -9.97
C GLU A 67 -8.53 -8.65 -10.68
N GLU A 68 -8.48 -8.87 -12.00
CA GLU A 68 -7.26 -8.67 -12.78
C GLU A 68 -6.86 -7.19 -12.83
N GLU A 69 -7.82 -6.28 -13.03
CA GLU A 69 -7.58 -4.84 -13.01
C GLU A 69 -7.15 -4.35 -11.63
N LEU A 70 -7.78 -4.85 -10.56
CA LEU A 70 -7.36 -4.61 -9.19
C LEU A 70 -5.88 -5.01 -8.98
N ARG A 71 -5.49 -6.20 -9.43
CA ARG A 71 -4.10 -6.69 -9.30
C ARG A 71 -3.11 -5.80 -10.07
N ARG A 72 -3.49 -5.29 -11.24
CA ARG A 72 -2.66 -4.34 -12.01
C ARG A 72 -2.50 -3.01 -11.28
N GLU A 73 -3.60 -2.46 -10.75
CA GLU A 73 -3.56 -1.21 -9.98
C GLU A 73 -2.67 -1.34 -8.75
N LEU A 74 -2.86 -2.40 -7.95
CA LEU A 74 -2.05 -2.66 -6.76
C LEU A 74 -0.56 -2.89 -7.09
N THR A 75 -0.26 -3.53 -8.22
CA THR A 75 1.13 -3.67 -8.70
C THR A 75 1.76 -2.30 -8.95
N SER A 76 1.06 -1.42 -9.67
CA SER A 76 1.54 -0.06 -9.95
C SER A 76 1.80 0.74 -8.67
N ARG A 77 0.90 0.65 -7.68
CA ARG A 77 1.05 1.34 -6.39
C ARG A 77 2.25 0.82 -5.59
N ILE A 78 2.53 -0.48 -5.64
CA ILE A 78 3.71 -1.06 -4.98
C ILE A 78 5.00 -0.59 -5.65
N GLU A 79 5.05 -0.52 -6.97
CA GLU A 79 6.20 0.00 -7.70
C GLU A 79 6.45 1.48 -7.37
N GLN A 80 5.40 2.31 -7.35
CA GLN A 80 5.48 3.71 -6.96
C GLN A 80 5.93 3.90 -5.50
N ALA A 81 5.40 3.08 -4.59
CA ALA A 81 5.81 3.08 -3.19
C ALA A 81 7.31 2.74 -3.04
N ARG A 82 7.78 1.71 -3.75
CA ARG A 82 9.19 1.29 -3.74
C ARG A 82 10.11 2.37 -4.31
N MET A 83 9.74 3.01 -5.42
CA MET A 83 10.50 4.14 -5.99
C MET A 83 10.57 5.32 -5.02
N SER A 84 9.45 5.68 -4.40
CA SER A 84 9.38 6.79 -3.43
C SER A 84 10.25 6.54 -2.18
N MET A 85 10.40 5.28 -1.77
CA MET A 85 11.28 4.90 -0.66
C MET A 85 12.77 5.01 -1.02
N LEU A 86 13.13 4.76 -2.28
CA LEU A 86 14.50 4.90 -2.80
C LEU A 86 14.90 6.38 -2.93
N ASP A 87 14.03 7.22 -3.49
CA ASP A 87 14.29 8.66 -3.66
C ASP A 87 14.42 9.41 -2.32
N GLY A 88 13.65 8.98 -1.31
CA GLY A 88 13.73 9.51 0.06
C GLY A 88 15.00 9.07 0.84
N ALA A 89 15.71 8.04 0.36
CA ALA A 89 17.01 7.63 0.91
C ALA A 89 18.14 8.47 0.32
N ASP A 90 18.11 8.72 -0.99
CA ASP A 90 19.11 9.48 -1.75
C ASP A 90 19.21 10.95 -1.28
N ASN A 91 18.07 11.56 -0.92
CA ASN A 91 18.04 12.95 -0.43
C ASN A 91 18.53 13.10 1.03
N ARG A 92 18.67 12.01 1.80
CA ARG A 92 19.24 12.02 3.15
C ARG A 92 20.77 11.96 3.14
N GLU A 93 21.38 11.28 2.17
CA GLU A 93 22.85 11.18 2.07
C GLU A 93 23.50 12.48 1.58
N ARG A 94 22.80 13.31 0.79
CA ARG A 94 23.36 14.60 0.30
C ARG A 94 23.33 15.74 1.32
N ARG A 95 22.77 15.52 2.51
CA ARG A 95 22.63 16.52 3.59
C ARG A 95 23.38 16.14 4.88
N ALA A 96 24.12 15.03 4.88
CA ALA A 96 25.05 14.64 5.94
C ALA A 96 26.48 15.03 5.55
#